data_AF-A0A7Y4SXH6-F1
#
_entry.id   AF-A0A7Y4SXH6-F1
#
_cell.length_a   1.000
_cell.length_b   1.000
_cell.length_c   1.000
_cell.angle_alpha   90.00
_cell.angle_beta   90.00
_cell.angle_gamma   90.00
#
_symmetry.space_group_name_H-M   'P 1'
#
loop_
_entity.id
_entity.type
_entity.pdbx_description
1 polymer ?
#
loop_
_entity_poly.entity_id
_entity_poly.type
_entity_poly.pdbx_seq_one_letter_code
_entity_poly.pdbx_strand_id
1 'polypeptide(L)'
;MLAHATVAVLMGGRSSEREVSLSSGHMVLAALATPSTSADRRGPARVIGVEILADGRWRVGKRSLPPGEALSVLADVDVFFTALHGGEGENGSLQGFLTCSDMPFTGSGVIASAVSMDKVFARELVQARGVRVAPAVALSRVHWPRAGWEDVERALRAELEPLVERGCVVKPRRGGSSVGCSIVRGARQFQHAAE
;
A
#
# COMPACT_ATOMS: atom_id res chain seq x y z
N MET A 1 -25.78 -1.18 25.73
CA MET A 1 -24.44 -1.67 26.09
C MET A 1 -23.75 -2.03 24.79
N LEU A 2 -22.74 -1.27 24.34
CA LEU A 2 -21.96 -1.68 23.18
C LEU A 2 -21.11 -2.89 23.61
N ALA A 3 -21.36 -4.03 22.98
CA ALA A 3 -20.62 -5.27 23.19
C ALA A 3 -19.12 -5.08 22.91
N HIS A 4 -18.29 -5.93 23.52
CA HIS A 4 -16.85 -5.98 23.25
C HIS A 4 -16.62 -6.22 21.75
N ALA A 5 -15.91 -5.31 21.08
CA ALA A 5 -15.65 -5.43 19.65
C ALA A 5 -14.75 -6.64 19.35
N THR A 6 -15.07 -7.37 18.29
CA THR A 6 -14.22 -8.38 17.67
C THR A 6 -13.42 -7.75 16.53
N VAL A 7 -12.09 -7.81 16.62
CA VAL A 7 -11.17 -7.22 15.64
C VAL A 7 -10.38 -8.31 14.93
N ALA A 8 -10.43 -8.35 13.59
CA ALA A 8 -9.53 -9.19 12.79
C ALA A 8 -8.32 -8.38 12.31
N VAL A 9 -7.11 -8.79 12.66
CA VAL A 9 -5.88 -8.11 12.22
C VAL A 9 -5.33 -8.81 10.99
N LEU A 10 -5.35 -8.13 9.85
CA LEU A 10 -4.83 -8.61 8.57
C LEU A 10 -3.34 -8.29 8.44
N MET A 11 -2.52 -9.29 8.11
CA MET A 11 -1.08 -9.15 7.94
C MET A 11 -0.51 -10.12 6.90
N GLY A 12 0.74 -9.93 6.49
CA GLY A 12 1.43 -10.72 5.46
C GLY A 12 1.19 -10.16 4.06
N GLY A 13 0.50 -10.92 3.21
CA GLY A 13 0.25 -10.60 1.81
C GLY A 13 1.32 -11.11 0.84
N ARG A 14 1.14 -10.73 -0.43
CA ARG A 14 1.96 -11.14 -1.60
C ARG A 14 3.01 -10.09 -1.99
N SER A 15 3.10 -9.00 -1.23
CA SER A 15 4.03 -7.89 -1.46
C SER A 15 5.46 -8.27 -1.10
N SER A 16 6.45 -7.59 -1.68
CA SER A 16 7.84 -7.64 -1.23
C SER A 16 8.01 -7.14 0.22
N GLU A 17 7.02 -6.41 0.74
CA GLU A 17 7.01 -5.86 2.10
C GLU A 17 6.33 -6.79 3.13
N ARG A 18 6.10 -8.06 2.75
CA ARG A 18 5.42 -9.07 3.57
C ARG A 18 5.96 -9.18 5.00
N GLU A 19 7.27 -9.25 5.18
CA GLU A 19 7.88 -9.42 6.52
C GLU A 19 7.59 -8.21 7.44
N VAL A 20 7.58 -7.01 6.85
CA VAL A 20 7.20 -5.77 7.57
C VAL A 20 5.74 -5.83 7.98
N SER A 21 4.87 -6.39 7.13
CA SER A 21 3.46 -6.60 7.44
C SER A 21 3.24 -7.63 8.55
N LEU A 22 3.93 -8.76 8.51
CA LEU A 22 3.88 -9.74 9.59
C LEU A 22 4.32 -9.12 10.91
N SER A 23 5.45 -8.40 10.93
CA SER A 23 5.94 -7.71 12.12
C SER A 23 4.92 -6.70 12.66
N SER A 24 4.37 -5.86 11.79
CA SER A 24 3.34 -4.87 12.15
C SER A 24 2.08 -5.53 12.71
N GLY A 25 1.60 -6.59 12.06
CA GLY A 25 0.41 -7.33 12.48
C GLY A 25 0.58 -7.98 13.86
N HIS A 26 1.73 -8.61 14.12
CA HIS A 26 2.02 -9.18 15.44
C HIS A 26 2.08 -8.11 16.54
N MET A 27 2.65 -6.94 16.26
CA MET A 27 2.66 -5.80 17.19
C MET A 27 1.24 -5.29 17.50
N VAL A 28 0.40 -5.16 16.48
CA VAL A 28 -1.02 -4.76 16.65
C VAL A 28 -1.78 -5.81 17.46
N LEU A 29 -1.60 -7.10 17.16
CA LEU A 29 -2.21 -8.19 17.92
C LEU A 29 -1.85 -8.12 19.41
N ALA A 30 -0.55 -7.94 19.73
CA ALA A 30 -0.08 -7.83 21.10
C ALA A 30 -0.67 -6.60 21.82
N ALA A 31 -0.70 -5.46 21.14
CA ALA A 31 -1.25 -4.22 21.68
C ALA A 31 -2.76 -4.33 21.96
N LEU A 32 -3.54 -4.91 21.04
CA LEU A 32 -4.99 -5.06 21.21
C LEU A 32 -5.37 -6.15 22.21
N ALA A 33 -4.52 -7.16 22.41
CA ALA A 33 -4.70 -8.20 23.42
C ALA A 33 -4.38 -7.70 24.85
N THR A 34 -3.66 -6.58 24.97
CA THR A 34 -3.31 -6.01 26.28
C THR A 34 -4.53 -5.33 26.90
N PRO A 35 -4.93 -5.65 28.14
CA PRO A 35 -6.03 -4.97 28.80
C PRO A 35 -5.78 -3.46 28.90
N SER A 36 -6.77 -2.65 28.49
CA SER A 36 -6.67 -1.19 28.63
C SER A 36 -6.48 -0.81 30.10
N THR A 37 -5.43 -0.04 30.39
CA THR A 37 -5.18 0.55 31.72
C THR A 37 -6.01 1.82 31.96
N SER A 38 -6.74 2.29 30.95
CA SER A 38 -7.59 3.47 31.03
C SER A 38 -8.90 3.15 31.76
N ALA A 39 -9.34 4.06 32.63
CA ALA A 39 -10.59 3.96 33.37
C ALA A 39 -11.86 3.94 32.50
N ASP A 40 -11.76 4.15 31.18
CA ASP A 40 -12.86 3.89 30.23
C ASP A 40 -13.02 2.37 30.03
N ARG A 41 -13.96 1.79 30.78
CA ARG A 41 -14.26 0.37 30.93
C ARG A 41 -14.75 -0.30 29.63
N ARG A 42 -13.87 -0.49 28.66
CA ARG A 42 -14.09 -1.47 27.60
C ARG A 42 -13.13 -2.62 27.84
N GLY A 43 -13.68 -3.77 28.27
CA GLY A 43 -12.92 -5.01 28.41
C GLY A 43 -12.28 -5.42 27.08
N PRO A 44 -11.30 -6.34 27.10
CA PRO A 44 -10.43 -6.62 25.96
C PRO A 44 -11.25 -6.96 24.71
N ALA A 45 -10.89 -6.36 23.57
CA ALA A 45 -11.45 -6.75 22.28
C ALA A 45 -11.16 -8.24 22.03
N ARG A 46 -12.08 -8.98 21.43
CA ARG A 46 -11.75 -10.31 20.90
C ARG A 46 -10.88 -10.09 19.67
N VAL A 47 -9.60 -10.41 19.74
CA VAL A 47 -8.67 -10.17 18.62
C VAL A 47 -8.37 -11.48 17.89
N ILE A 48 -8.50 -11.46 16.56
CA ILE A 48 -8.25 -12.61 15.69
C ILE A 48 -7.12 -12.24 14.73
N GLY A 49 -6.02 -12.99 14.76
CA GLY A 49 -4.95 -12.86 13.76
C GLY A 49 -5.32 -13.53 12.45
N VAL A 50 -5.15 -12.80 11.35
CA VAL A 50 -5.41 -13.30 10.00
C VAL A 50 -4.20 -13.03 9.11
N GLU A 51 -3.50 -14.08 8.75
CA GLU A 51 -2.34 -13.99 7.88
C GLU A 51 -2.75 -14.26 6.43
N ILE A 52 -2.57 -13.28 5.55
CA ILE A 52 -2.66 -13.48 4.11
C ILE A 52 -1.34 -14.11 3.67
N LEU A 53 -1.39 -15.30 3.08
CA LEU A 53 -0.23 -16.08 2.65
C LEU A 53 0.29 -15.60 1.29
N ALA A 54 1.51 -16.02 0.93
CA ALA A 54 2.13 -15.66 -0.34
C ALA A 54 1.36 -16.17 -1.59
N ASP A 55 0.58 -17.24 -1.43
CA ASP A 55 -0.33 -17.77 -2.45
C ASP A 55 -1.69 -17.03 -2.51
N GLY A 56 -1.90 -16.04 -1.64
CA GLY A 56 -3.14 -15.25 -1.55
C GLY A 56 -4.24 -15.87 -0.68
N ARG A 57 -4.04 -17.08 -0.13
CA ARG A 57 -5.00 -17.67 0.83
C ARG A 57 -4.89 -17.00 2.19
N TRP A 58 -5.98 -17.00 2.94
CA TRP A 58 -6.06 -16.41 4.27
C TRP A 58 -5.99 -17.50 5.32
N ARG A 59 -5.03 -17.40 6.23
CA ARG A 59 -4.88 -18.28 7.38
C ARG A 59 -5.64 -17.70 8.57
N VAL A 60 -6.65 -18.44 9.04
CA VAL A 60 -7.44 -18.13 10.23
C VAL A 60 -7.31 -19.30 11.19
N GLY A 61 -6.59 -19.11 12.30
CA GLY A 61 -6.19 -20.20 13.19
C GLY A 61 -5.38 -21.26 12.43
N LYS A 62 -5.87 -22.51 12.39
CA LYS A 62 -5.21 -23.63 11.70
C LYS A 62 -5.65 -23.81 10.23
N ARG A 63 -6.63 -23.04 9.76
CA ARG A 63 -7.23 -23.19 8.43
C ARG A 63 -6.58 -22.23 7.45
N SER A 64 -6.29 -22.69 6.23
CA SER A 64 -5.92 -21.84 5.09
C SER A 64 -7.07 -21.88 4.08
N LEU A 65 -7.68 -20.73 3.79
CA LEU A 65 -8.93 -20.61 3.04
C LEU A 65 -8.79 -19.60 1.90
N PRO A 66 -9.56 -19.73 0.81
CA PRO A 66 -9.74 -18.63 -0.13
C PRO A 66 -10.35 -17.40 0.57
N PRO A 67 -10.11 -16.17 0.10
CA PRO A 67 -10.58 -14.96 0.78
C PRO A 67 -12.08 -14.92 1.11
N GLY A 68 -12.95 -15.36 0.18
CA GLY A 68 -14.40 -15.40 0.42
C GLY A 68 -14.83 -16.37 1.52
N GLU A 69 -14.23 -17.56 1.58
CA GLU A 69 -14.47 -18.52 2.66
C GLU A 69 -13.90 -18.01 4.00
N ALA A 70 -12.76 -17.33 3.97
CA ALA A 70 -12.19 -16.72 5.17
C ALA A 70 -13.09 -15.62 5.72
N LEU A 71 -13.68 -14.76 4.87
CA LEU A 71 -14.68 -13.78 5.30
C LEU A 71 -15.92 -14.44 5.89
N SER A 72 -16.37 -15.58 5.32
CA SER A 72 -17.51 -16.32 5.88
C SER A 72 -17.24 -16.82 7.30
N VAL A 73 -16.00 -17.24 7.59
CA VAL A 73 -15.56 -17.63 8.95
C VAL A 73 -15.43 -16.43 9.88
N LEU A 74 -15.19 -15.24 9.32
CA LEU A 74 -14.98 -13.98 10.03
C LEU A 74 -16.24 -13.09 10.00
N ALA A 75 -17.41 -13.63 9.70
CA ALA A 75 -18.64 -12.85 9.50
C ALA A 75 -19.08 -12.07 10.75
N ASP A 76 -18.72 -12.56 11.95
CA ASP A 76 -19.02 -11.91 13.24
C ASP A 76 -17.92 -10.92 13.69
N VAL A 77 -16.98 -10.56 12.81
CA VAL A 77 -15.96 -9.54 13.11
C VAL A 77 -16.56 -8.16 12.92
N ASP A 78 -16.42 -7.30 13.93
CA ASP A 78 -16.92 -5.93 13.86
C ASP A 78 -16.05 -5.01 12.99
N VAL A 79 -14.73 -5.28 12.94
CA VAL A 79 -13.80 -4.50 12.12
C VAL A 79 -12.52 -5.27 11.77
N PHE A 80 -12.05 -5.08 10.53
CA PHE A 80 -10.75 -5.53 10.07
C PHE A 80 -9.70 -4.44 10.27
N PHE A 81 -8.68 -4.72 11.09
CA PHE A 81 -7.50 -3.87 11.18
C PHE A 81 -6.52 -4.22 10.07
N THR A 82 -6.22 -3.28 9.17
CA THR A 82 -5.29 -3.53 8.05
C THR A 82 -3.85 -3.22 8.47
N ALA A 83 -3.06 -4.26 8.81
CA ALA A 83 -1.63 -4.15 9.06
C ALA A 83 -0.81 -4.68 7.86
N LEU A 84 -1.25 -4.34 6.65
CA LEU A 84 -0.66 -4.77 5.38
C LEU A 84 0.23 -3.70 4.78
N HIS A 85 1.28 -4.12 4.08
CA HIS A 85 2.20 -3.23 3.38
C HIS A 85 2.40 -3.66 1.93
N GLY A 86 2.45 -2.68 1.05
CA GLY A 86 2.57 -2.76 -0.39
C GLY A 86 1.42 -3.48 -1.10
N GLY A 87 1.41 -3.34 -2.42
CA GLY A 87 0.53 -4.08 -3.32
C GLY A 87 -0.94 -4.00 -2.93
N GLU A 88 -1.60 -5.17 -2.86
CA GLU A 88 -3.04 -5.34 -2.63
C GLU A 88 -3.53 -4.79 -1.28
N GLY A 89 -2.62 -4.64 -0.30
CA GLY A 89 -2.95 -4.10 1.01
C GLY A 89 -3.16 -2.58 1.02
N GLU A 90 -2.57 -1.86 0.07
CA GLU A 90 -2.54 -0.39 0.05
C GLU A 90 -3.08 0.24 -1.24
N ASN A 91 -3.26 -0.55 -2.30
CA ASN A 91 -3.66 -0.03 -3.61
C ASN A 91 -5.19 0.07 -3.83
N GLY A 92 -6.00 -0.21 -2.81
CA GLY A 92 -7.45 -0.21 -2.90
C GLY A 92 -8.08 -1.58 -3.20
N SER A 93 -7.31 -2.60 -3.59
CA SER A 93 -7.85 -3.92 -3.94
C SER A 93 -8.52 -4.61 -2.75
N LEU A 94 -7.82 -4.73 -1.62
CA LEU A 94 -8.39 -5.32 -0.41
C LEU A 94 -9.53 -4.46 0.14
N GLN A 95 -9.37 -3.13 0.12
CA GLN A 95 -10.40 -2.20 0.59
C GLN A 95 -11.69 -2.38 -0.22
N GLY A 96 -11.58 -2.57 -1.55
CA GLY A 96 -12.70 -2.85 -2.42
C GLY A 96 -13.35 -4.19 -2.08
N PHE A 97 -12.56 -5.23 -1.87
CA PHE A 97 -13.06 -6.55 -1.47
C PHE A 97 -13.84 -6.51 -0.15
N LEU A 98 -13.31 -5.83 0.87
CA LEU A 98 -13.98 -5.69 2.16
C LEU A 98 -15.24 -4.80 2.05
N THR A 99 -15.17 -3.71 1.27
CA THR A 99 -16.32 -2.82 1.01
C THR A 99 -17.46 -3.57 0.34
N CYS A 100 -17.17 -4.35 -0.72
CA CYS A 100 -18.18 -5.15 -1.42
C CYS A 100 -18.76 -6.29 -0.57
N SER A 101 -18.10 -6.62 0.55
CA SER A 101 -18.54 -7.67 1.48
C SER A 101 -19.19 -7.10 2.73
N ASP A 102 -19.48 -5.78 2.76
CA ASP A 102 -20.01 -5.06 3.93
C ASP A 102 -19.19 -5.25 5.21
N MET A 103 -17.87 -5.43 5.07
CA MET A 103 -16.95 -5.64 6.18
C MET A 103 -16.26 -4.32 6.56
N PRO A 104 -16.49 -3.77 7.77
CA PRO A 104 -15.79 -2.56 8.21
C PRO A 104 -14.29 -2.78 8.34
N PHE A 105 -13.48 -1.77 8.02
CA PHE A 105 -12.03 -1.86 8.13
C PHE A 105 -11.38 -0.53 8.50
N THR A 106 -10.16 -0.58 9.04
CA THR A 106 -9.38 0.61 9.40
C THR A 106 -8.64 1.21 8.22
N GLY A 107 -8.31 2.51 8.30
CA GLY A 107 -7.47 3.19 7.31
C GLY A 107 -8.26 3.83 6.18
N SER A 108 -7.61 3.97 5.02
CA SER A 108 -8.14 4.66 3.85
C SER A 108 -9.13 3.78 3.07
N GLY A 109 -10.21 4.37 2.57
CA GLY A 109 -11.14 3.69 1.65
C GLY A 109 -10.55 3.52 0.24
N VAL A 110 -11.30 2.84 -0.65
CA VAL A 110 -10.82 2.40 -1.98
C VAL A 110 -10.14 3.51 -2.80
N ILE A 111 -10.81 4.65 -2.98
CA ILE A 111 -10.30 5.74 -3.82
C ILE A 111 -9.05 6.36 -3.20
N ALA A 112 -9.08 6.62 -1.89
CA ALA A 112 -7.94 7.22 -1.19
C ALA A 112 -6.71 6.33 -1.27
N SER A 113 -6.87 5.02 -1.06
CA SER A 113 -5.80 4.02 -1.21
C SER A 113 -5.27 3.97 -2.64
N ALA A 114 -6.15 3.83 -3.64
CA ALA A 114 -5.75 3.75 -5.05
C ALA A 114 -5.02 5.01 -5.55
N VAL A 115 -5.51 6.20 -5.18
CA VAL A 115 -4.88 7.47 -5.56
C VAL A 115 -3.54 7.64 -4.86
N SER A 116 -3.46 7.37 -3.56
CA SER A 116 -2.24 7.57 -2.77
C SER A 116 -1.11 6.62 -3.20
N MET A 117 -1.45 5.41 -3.62
CA MET A 117 -0.48 4.42 -4.10
C MET A 117 0.08 4.74 -5.50
N ASP A 118 -0.60 5.62 -6.26
CA ASP A 118 -0.16 6.08 -7.57
C ASP A 118 0.49 7.46 -7.45
N LYS A 119 1.83 7.51 -7.42
CA LYS A 119 2.58 8.74 -7.13
C LYS A 119 2.30 9.87 -8.12
N VAL A 120 1.94 9.54 -9.36
CA VAL A 120 1.60 10.53 -10.39
C VAL A 120 0.27 11.18 -10.04
N PHE A 121 -0.78 10.38 -9.81
CA PHE A 121 -2.09 10.90 -9.44
C PHE A 121 -2.08 11.59 -8.08
N ALA A 122 -1.42 11.01 -7.07
CA ALA A 122 -1.28 11.64 -5.76
C ALA A 122 -0.65 13.03 -5.88
N ARG A 123 0.46 13.15 -6.63
CA ARG A 123 1.15 14.42 -6.87
C ARG A 123 0.23 15.44 -7.55
N GLU A 124 -0.41 15.05 -8.65
CA GLU A 124 -1.31 15.94 -9.40
C GLU A 124 -2.47 16.43 -8.53
N LEU A 125 -3.08 15.52 -7.76
CA LEU A 125 -4.20 15.85 -6.87
C LEU A 125 -3.79 16.87 -5.79
N VAL A 126 -2.70 16.62 -5.08
CA VAL A 126 -2.28 17.56 -4.01
C VAL A 126 -1.78 18.88 -4.58
N GLN A 127 -1.10 18.85 -5.74
CA GLN A 127 -0.65 20.06 -6.44
C GLN A 127 -1.84 20.92 -6.89
N ALA A 128 -2.91 20.31 -7.42
CA ALA A 128 -4.15 21.00 -7.77
C ALA A 128 -4.83 21.66 -6.57
N ARG A 129 -4.49 21.25 -5.34
CA ARG A 129 -4.96 21.87 -4.08
C ARG A 129 -3.96 22.86 -3.47
N GLY A 130 -2.94 23.25 -4.22
CA GLY A 130 -1.96 24.25 -3.78
C GLY A 130 -0.85 23.70 -2.87
N VAL A 131 -0.76 22.38 -2.69
CA VAL A 131 0.36 21.76 -1.95
C VAL A 131 1.61 21.81 -2.82
N ARG A 132 2.69 22.37 -2.29
CA ARG A 132 3.99 22.37 -2.98
C ARG A 132 4.54 20.95 -3.03
N VAL A 133 4.76 20.46 -4.26
CA VAL A 133 5.36 19.16 -4.55
C VAL A 133 6.68 19.35 -5.30
N ALA A 134 7.56 18.35 -5.22
CA ALA A 134 8.78 18.35 -6.02
C ALA A 134 8.44 18.35 -7.53
N PRO A 135 9.17 19.12 -8.37
CA PRO A 135 9.10 18.96 -9.82
C PRO A 135 9.39 17.51 -10.20
N ALA A 136 8.56 16.94 -11.07
CA ALA A 136 8.68 15.55 -11.50
C ALA A 136 8.08 15.38 -12.88
N VAL A 137 8.63 14.42 -13.63
CA VAL A 137 8.16 13.98 -14.95
C VAL A 137 7.74 12.53 -14.83
N ALA A 138 6.55 12.20 -15.34
CA ALA A 138 6.03 10.84 -15.34
C ALA A 138 6.44 10.12 -16.62
N LEU A 139 7.27 9.08 -16.50
CA LEU A 139 7.65 8.22 -17.62
C LEU A 139 6.66 7.05 -17.72
N SER A 140 6.16 6.78 -18.93
CA SER A 140 5.26 5.66 -19.21
C SER A 140 5.79 4.83 -20.36
N ARG A 141 5.80 3.50 -20.20
CA ARG A 141 6.11 2.57 -21.29
C ARG A 141 5.09 2.63 -22.44
N VAL A 142 3.90 3.19 -22.22
CA VAL A 142 2.93 3.42 -23.31
C VAL A 142 3.33 4.64 -24.16
N HIS A 143 4.02 5.61 -23.58
CA HIS A 143 4.72 6.67 -24.32
C HIS A 143 6.05 6.19 -24.92
N TRP A 144 6.34 4.88 -24.80
CA TRP A 144 7.53 4.18 -25.29
C TRP A 144 7.15 3.23 -26.43
N PRO A 145 6.73 3.73 -27.60
CA PRO A 145 6.22 2.87 -28.67
C PRO A 145 7.37 2.10 -29.32
N ARG A 146 7.81 0.96 -28.76
CA ARG A 146 8.94 0.14 -29.30
C ARG A 146 10.25 0.93 -29.60
N ALA A 147 10.31 2.19 -29.19
CA ALA A 147 11.32 3.19 -29.47
C ALA A 147 12.45 3.09 -28.43
N GLY A 148 13.66 3.50 -28.78
CA GLY A 148 14.81 3.42 -27.86
C GLY A 148 14.76 4.52 -26.79
N TRP A 149 15.68 4.46 -25.83
CA TRP A 149 15.94 5.55 -24.86
C TRP A 149 16.06 6.92 -25.53
N GLU A 150 16.70 6.97 -26.69
CA GLU A 150 16.99 8.18 -27.46
C GLU A 150 15.73 8.95 -27.87
N ASP A 151 14.63 8.25 -28.16
CA ASP A 151 13.37 8.88 -28.56
C ASP A 151 12.67 9.54 -27.37
N VAL A 152 12.76 8.92 -26.19
CA VAL A 152 12.22 9.47 -24.94
C VAL A 152 13.06 10.65 -24.46
N GLU A 153 14.39 10.52 -24.49
CA GLU A 153 15.28 11.61 -24.16
C GLU A 153 15.00 12.82 -25.06
N ARG A 154 14.78 12.59 -26.36
CA ARG A 154 14.45 13.67 -27.29
C ARG A 154 13.10 14.33 -27.01
N ALA A 155 12.06 13.52 -26.77
CA ALA A 155 10.70 14.03 -26.55
C ALA A 155 10.55 14.79 -25.24
N LEU A 156 11.26 14.36 -24.19
CA LEU A 156 11.15 14.92 -22.84
C LEU A 156 12.40 15.72 -22.43
N ARG A 157 13.32 16.00 -23.37
CA ARG A 157 14.62 16.65 -23.13
C ARG A 157 14.49 17.87 -22.24
N ALA A 158 13.63 18.81 -22.65
CA ALA A 158 13.46 20.10 -21.97
C ALA A 158 12.95 19.96 -20.53
N GLU A 159 12.18 18.90 -20.23
CA GLU A 159 11.66 18.64 -18.89
C GLU A 159 12.65 17.85 -18.02
N LEU A 160 13.42 16.96 -18.64
CA LEU A 160 14.35 16.04 -17.98
C LEU A 160 15.71 16.68 -17.68
N GLU A 161 16.29 17.44 -18.61
CA GLU A 161 17.60 18.08 -18.46
C GLU A 161 17.75 18.83 -17.12
N PRO A 162 16.86 19.76 -16.73
CA PRO A 162 17.03 20.48 -15.47
C PRO A 162 16.92 19.58 -14.23
N LEU A 163 16.18 18.48 -14.31
CA LEU A 163 16.08 17.51 -13.21
C LEU A 163 17.34 16.66 -13.11
N VAL A 164 17.86 16.20 -14.26
CA VAL A 164 19.05 15.35 -14.34
C VAL A 164 20.31 16.11 -13.95
N GLU A 165 20.45 17.37 -14.40
CA GLU A 165 21.57 18.25 -14.06
C GLU A 165 21.66 18.56 -12.56
N ARG A 166 20.51 18.83 -11.94
CA ARG A 166 20.43 19.10 -10.49
C ARG A 166 20.57 17.83 -9.63
N GLY A 167 20.49 16.67 -10.26
CA GLY A 167 20.32 15.38 -9.60
C GLY A 167 18.85 15.14 -9.26
N CYS A 168 18.36 13.95 -9.58
CA CYS A 168 16.97 13.58 -9.40
C CYS A 168 16.83 12.21 -8.74
N VAL A 169 15.59 11.86 -8.39
CA VAL A 169 15.24 10.57 -7.82
C VAL A 169 14.30 9.87 -8.79
N VAL A 170 14.73 8.74 -9.33
CA VAL A 170 13.92 7.88 -10.20
C VAL A 170 13.22 6.85 -9.31
N LYS A 171 11.90 6.75 -9.44
CA LYS A 171 11.06 5.86 -8.63
C LYS A 171 9.97 5.23 -9.48
N PRO A 172 9.55 3.98 -9.18
CA PRO A 172 8.38 3.39 -9.79
C PRO A 172 7.13 4.17 -9.43
N ARG A 173 6.24 4.33 -10.42
CA ARG A 173 4.93 4.99 -10.26
C ARG A 173 4.13 4.42 -9.10
N ARG A 174 4.14 3.09 -8.97
CA ARG A 174 3.44 2.31 -7.92
C ARG A 174 4.46 1.46 -7.17
N GLY A 175 4.20 1.21 -5.89
CA GLY A 175 5.08 0.41 -5.03
C GLY A 175 5.63 1.21 -3.84
N GLY A 176 6.08 0.48 -2.82
CA GLY A 176 6.62 1.02 -1.57
C GLY A 176 7.78 2.00 -1.80
N SER A 177 8.06 2.82 -0.78
CA SER A 177 8.94 3.99 -0.90
C SER A 177 10.38 3.69 -1.30
N SER A 178 10.85 2.45 -1.10
CA SER A 178 12.25 2.06 -1.26
C SER A 178 12.51 1.10 -2.42
N VAL A 179 11.47 0.46 -2.97
CA VAL A 179 11.63 -0.54 -4.04
C VAL A 179 11.79 0.16 -5.38
N GLY A 180 12.90 -0.11 -6.08
CA GLY A 180 13.21 0.48 -7.39
C GLY A 180 13.57 1.97 -7.35
N CYS A 181 13.87 2.53 -6.17
CA CYS A 181 14.25 3.93 -6.03
C CYS A 181 15.76 4.12 -6.27
N SER A 182 16.11 5.03 -7.18
CA SER A 182 17.51 5.37 -7.50
C SER A 182 17.74 6.87 -7.39
N ILE A 183 18.83 7.26 -6.73
CA ILE A 183 19.31 8.66 -6.74
C ILE A 183 20.29 8.78 -7.90
N VAL A 184 20.02 9.72 -8.79
CA VAL A 184 20.70 9.86 -10.07
C VAL A 184 21.38 11.22 -10.16
N ARG A 185 22.63 11.23 -10.60
CA ARG A 185 23.43 12.43 -10.86
C ARG A 185 24.00 12.35 -12.27
N GLY A 186 23.31 12.98 -13.22
CA GLY A 186 23.69 13.01 -14.63
C GLY A 186 23.05 11.92 -15.50
N ALA A 187 23.15 12.13 -16.82
CA ALA A 187 22.36 11.41 -17.83
C ALA A 187 22.62 9.89 -17.86
N ARG A 188 23.87 9.45 -17.71
CA ARG A 188 24.20 8.01 -17.75
C ARG A 188 23.51 7.22 -16.62
N GLN A 189 23.52 7.77 -15.41
CA GLN A 189 22.85 7.13 -14.27
C GLN A 189 21.33 7.17 -14.43
N PHE A 190 20.81 8.21 -15.07
CA PHE A 190 19.38 8.37 -15.31
C PHE A 190 18.85 7.30 -16.26
N GLN A 191 19.50 7.11 -17.40
CA GLN A 191 19.14 6.08 -18.37
C GLN A 191 19.10 4.69 -17.72
N HIS A 192 20.15 4.31 -16.98
CA HIS A 192 20.21 3.01 -16.31
C HIS A 192 19.11 2.81 -15.26
N ALA A 193 18.67 3.87 -14.58
CA ALA A 193 17.62 3.80 -13.58
C ALA A 193 16.20 3.83 -14.17
N ALA A 194 16.05 4.30 -15.40
CA ALA A 194 14.77 4.45 -16.08
C ALA A 194 14.38 3.23 -16.95
N GLU A 195 15.37 2.42 -17.35
CA GLU A 195 15.21 1.10 -17.99
C GLU A 195 14.67 0.03 -17.01
#